data_AF-A0A952Z154-F1
#
_entry.id   AF-A0A952Z154-F1
#
_cell.length_a   1.000
_cell.length_b   1.000
_cell.length_c   1.000
_cell.angle_alpha   90.00
_cell.angle_beta   90.00
_cell.angle_gamma   90.00
#
_symmetry.space_group_name_H-M   'P 1'
#
loop_
_entity.id
_entity.type
_entity.pdbx_description
1 polymer ?
#
loop_
_entity_poly.entity_id
_entity_poly.type
_entity_poly.pdbx_seq_one_letter_code
_entity_poly.pdbx_strand_id
1 'polypeptide(L)'
;MRTGTAQTFTIISLLTFLIAVPVSSFAADQDTAFDRQSNVDHFTLAQYYKNQADELKVKIDEQIDALSHKPRSSFLGRNGQNIKKHVEFKIHQYEIAIADNLKKVEYHQKMAAEQHPVRPASVASDKAKS
;
A
#
# COMPACT_ATOMS: atom_id res chain seq x y z
N MET A 1 24.52 -52.21 -9.72
CA MET A 1 24.64 -50.97 -8.91
C MET A 1 24.01 -49.84 -9.71
N ARG A 2 23.07 -49.11 -9.08
CA ARG A 2 22.11 -48.20 -9.68
C ARG A 2 22.77 -46.84 -9.95
N THR A 3 22.83 -46.39 -11.20
CA THR A 3 23.05 -44.98 -11.54
C THR A 3 21.69 -44.35 -11.81
N GLY A 4 21.26 -43.44 -10.93
CA GLY A 4 19.99 -42.74 -11.05
C GLY A 4 20.08 -41.64 -12.11
N THR A 5 19.34 -41.79 -13.19
CA THR A 5 19.12 -40.78 -14.22
C THR A 5 18.18 -39.70 -13.67
N ALA A 6 18.70 -38.50 -13.44
CA ALA A 6 17.90 -37.34 -13.07
C ALA A 6 17.23 -36.75 -14.33
N GLN A 7 15.97 -37.15 -14.50
CA GLN A 7 14.82 -36.48 -15.13
C GLN A 7 15.09 -35.20 -15.94
N THR A 8 14.84 -35.31 -17.24
CA THR A 8 14.73 -34.23 -18.22
C THR A 8 13.52 -33.34 -17.93
N PHE A 9 13.74 -32.03 -17.70
CA PHE A 9 12.68 -31.02 -17.72
C PHE A 9 12.35 -30.66 -19.17
N THR A 10 11.29 -31.24 -19.69
CA THR A 10 10.74 -30.89 -21.00
C THR A 10 9.31 -30.38 -20.86
N ILE A 11 9.14 -29.09 -21.23
CA ILE A 11 8.01 -28.51 -21.99
C ILE A 11 6.78 -28.23 -21.10
N ILE A 12 6.21 -27.02 -21.06
CA ILE A 12 5.34 -26.46 -22.12
C ILE A 12 5.55 -24.95 -22.27
N SER A 13 6.09 -24.59 -23.44
CA SER A 13 5.79 -23.35 -24.15
C SER A 13 4.45 -23.52 -24.87
N LEU A 14 3.61 -22.48 -24.89
CA LEU A 14 2.48 -22.14 -25.80
C LEU A 14 1.46 -21.34 -24.97
N LEU A 15 0.73 -20.33 -25.42
CA LEU A 15 0.67 -19.51 -26.62
C LEU A 15 -0.29 -18.35 -26.26
N THR A 16 -0.13 -17.22 -26.93
CA THR A 16 -0.81 -15.92 -26.80
C THR A 16 -2.34 -15.92 -26.84
N PHE A 17 -2.97 -14.96 -26.15
CA PHE A 17 -4.21 -14.36 -26.63
C PHE A 17 -4.19 -12.83 -26.38
N LEU A 18 -3.61 -12.09 -27.33
CA LEU A 18 -3.78 -10.65 -27.42
C LEU A 18 -5.10 -10.42 -28.17
N ILE A 19 -6.17 -10.11 -27.44
CA ILE A 19 -7.45 -9.75 -28.04
C ILE A 19 -7.29 -8.32 -28.58
N ALA A 20 -7.19 -8.18 -29.89
CA ALA A 20 -7.40 -6.90 -30.55
C ALA A 20 -8.89 -6.55 -30.42
N VAL A 21 -9.23 -5.69 -29.46
CA VAL A 21 -10.57 -5.12 -29.37
C VAL A 21 -10.66 -3.99 -30.40
N PRO A 22 -11.70 -3.93 -31.26
CA PRO A 22 -11.91 -2.79 -32.14
C PRO A 22 -12.20 -1.55 -31.27
N VAL A 23 -11.36 -0.52 -31.40
CA VAL A 23 -11.71 0.85 -30.98
C VAL A 23 -12.75 1.38 -31.96
N SER A 24 -13.99 1.00 -31.75
CA SER A 24 -15.14 1.68 -32.35
C SER A 24 -15.27 3.04 -31.69
N SER A 25 -14.97 4.09 -32.45
CA SER A 25 -15.24 5.48 -32.07
C SER A 25 -16.73 5.68 -31.84
N PHE A 26 -17.17 5.58 -30.59
CA PHE A 26 -18.41 6.21 -30.16
C PHE A 26 -18.03 7.54 -29.52
N ALA A 27 -18.23 8.61 -30.29
CA ALA A 27 -18.55 9.90 -29.73
C ALA A 27 -19.87 9.76 -28.96
N ALA A 28 -19.79 9.22 -27.75
CA ALA A 28 -20.77 9.45 -26.73
C ALA A 28 -20.24 10.61 -25.92
N ASP A 29 -20.92 11.74 -26.08
CA ASP A 29 -20.98 12.83 -25.14
C ASP A 29 -21.42 12.24 -23.78
N GLN A 30 -20.47 11.61 -23.10
CA GLN A 30 -20.66 11.08 -21.77
C GLN A 30 -20.12 12.15 -20.85
N ASP A 31 -21.00 13.12 -20.60
CA ASP A 31 -21.20 13.76 -19.30
C ASP A 31 -21.20 12.66 -18.22
N THR A 32 -20.02 12.12 -17.97
CA THR A 32 -19.63 11.43 -16.77
C THR A 32 -18.89 12.53 -15.99
N ALA A 33 -19.52 13.32 -15.13
CA ALA A 33 -20.30 12.82 -14.00
C ALA A 33 -19.99 11.34 -13.68
N PHE A 34 -18.72 10.92 -13.80
CA PHE A 34 -18.22 9.77 -13.12
C PHE A 34 -18.37 10.17 -11.67
N ASP A 35 -19.46 9.68 -11.07
CA ASP A 35 -19.82 9.83 -9.68
C ASP A 35 -18.61 10.21 -8.84
N ARG A 36 -18.49 11.52 -8.56
CA ARG A 36 -17.53 12.09 -7.60
C ARG A 36 -17.69 11.49 -6.20
N GLN A 37 -18.68 10.62 -6.01
CA GLN A 37 -18.94 9.82 -4.85
C GLN A 37 -18.84 8.34 -5.24
N SER A 38 -17.65 7.86 -5.57
CA SER A 38 -17.38 6.44 -5.35
C SER A 38 -17.75 6.17 -3.88
N ASN A 39 -18.66 5.22 -3.62
CA ASN A 39 -19.09 4.81 -2.27
C ASN A 39 -17.95 4.06 -1.53
N VAL A 40 -16.73 4.52 -1.73
CA VAL A 40 -15.53 4.06 -1.06
C VAL A 40 -15.58 4.68 0.33
N ASP A 41 -15.60 3.81 1.32
CA ASP A 41 -15.46 4.19 2.71
C ASP A 41 -14.01 4.64 2.96
N HIS A 42 -13.80 5.95 2.82
CA HIS A 42 -12.50 6.56 3.04
C HIS A 42 -12.08 6.52 4.52
N PHE A 43 -13.01 6.40 5.46
CA PHE A 43 -12.66 6.19 6.87
C PHE A 43 -12.00 4.82 7.07
N THR A 44 -12.60 3.77 6.50
CA THR A 44 -12.02 2.42 6.53
C THR A 44 -10.65 2.36 5.86
N LEU A 45 -10.47 3.03 4.71
CA LEU A 45 -9.15 3.10 4.05
C LEU A 45 -8.10 3.84 4.88
N ALA A 46 -8.46 4.95 5.52
CA ALA A 46 -7.57 5.65 6.43
C ALA A 46 -7.15 4.75 7.60
N GLN A 47 -8.09 4.03 8.21
CA GLN A 47 -7.77 3.10 9.29
C GLN A 47 -6.88 1.94 8.82
N TYR A 48 -7.10 1.42 7.61
CA TYR A 48 -6.28 0.37 7.02
C TYR A 48 -4.82 0.80 6.86
N TYR A 49 -4.57 1.98 6.27
CA TYR A 49 -3.19 2.48 6.11
C TYR A 49 -2.54 2.85 7.45
N LYS A 50 -3.32 3.33 8.42
CA LYS A 50 -2.84 3.53 9.79
C LYS A 50 -2.36 2.22 10.41
N ASN A 51 -3.18 1.17 10.33
CA ASN A 51 -2.82 -0.15 10.86
C ASN A 51 -1.56 -0.70 10.17
N GLN A 52 -1.41 -0.53 8.86
CA GLN A 52 -0.18 -0.91 8.16
C GLN A 52 1.04 -0.12 8.64
N ALA A 53 0.91 1.19 8.87
CA ALA A 53 1.99 2.00 9.41
C ALA A 53 2.39 1.52 10.82
N ASP A 54 1.42 1.16 11.66
CA ASP A 54 1.69 0.65 13.00
C ASP A 54 2.33 -0.75 12.99
N GLU A 55 1.91 -1.64 12.08
CA GLU A 55 2.57 -2.94 11.86
C GLU A 55 4.04 -2.77 11.42
N LEU A 56 4.32 -1.81 10.56
CA LEU A 56 5.69 -1.53 10.11
C LEU A 56 6.57 -0.98 11.23
N LYS A 57 6.02 -0.21 12.18
CA LYS A 57 6.76 0.22 13.38
C LYS A 57 7.17 -0.98 14.24
N VAL A 58 6.25 -1.92 14.45
CA VAL A 58 6.57 -3.17 15.17
C VAL A 58 7.70 -3.93 14.47
N LYS A 59 7.68 -4.01 13.14
CA LYS A 59 8.76 -4.64 12.37
C LYS A 59 10.11 -3.92 12.50
N ILE A 60 10.12 -2.59 12.66
CA ILE A 60 11.35 -1.84 12.95
C ILE A 60 11.88 -2.24 14.33
N ASP A 61 11.01 -2.29 15.34
CA ASP A 61 11.39 -2.70 16.70
C ASP A 61 11.97 -4.13 16.71
N GLU A 62 11.37 -5.06 15.97
CA GLU A 62 11.90 -6.42 15.78
C GLU A 62 13.29 -6.43 15.13
N GLN A 63 13.53 -5.58 14.13
CA GLN A 63 14.86 -5.46 13.51
C GLN A 63 15.91 -4.91 14.49
N ILE A 64 15.54 -3.93 15.30
CA ILE A 64 16.41 -3.35 16.33
C ILE A 64 16.72 -4.40 17.40
N ASP A 65 15.70 -5.11 17.88
CA ASP A 65 15.85 -6.12 18.91
C ASP A 65 16.68 -7.34 18.46
N ALA A 66 16.55 -7.73 17.19
CA ALA A 66 17.37 -8.79 16.60
C ALA A 66 18.89 -8.47 16.64
N LEU A 67 19.25 -7.18 16.69
CA LEU A 67 20.63 -6.72 16.81
C LEU A 67 21.03 -6.38 18.25
N SER A 68 20.09 -5.99 19.11
CA SER A 68 20.35 -5.54 20.50
C SER A 68 21.06 -6.62 21.34
N HIS A 69 20.73 -7.88 21.10
CA HIS A 69 21.25 -9.03 21.83
C HIS A 69 22.63 -9.52 21.36
N LYS A 70 23.18 -8.97 20.26
CA LYS A 70 24.48 -9.40 19.73
C LYS A 70 25.61 -8.51 20.27
N PRO A 71 26.74 -9.08 20.73
CA PRO A 71 27.88 -8.28 21.13
C PRO A 71 28.42 -7.49 19.94
N ARG A 72 28.97 -6.30 20.19
CA ARG A 72 29.52 -5.43 19.13
C ARG A 72 30.57 -6.14 18.26
N SER A 73 31.30 -7.09 18.83
CA SER A 73 32.28 -7.92 18.12
C SER A 73 31.67 -8.81 17.03
N SER A 74 30.39 -9.22 17.15
CA SER A 74 29.69 -10.02 16.13
C SER A 74 29.53 -9.28 14.80
N PHE A 75 29.68 -7.95 14.80
CA PHE A 75 29.59 -7.12 13.61
C PHE A 75 30.96 -6.73 13.04
N LEU A 76 32.04 -7.28 13.60
CA LEU A 76 33.39 -7.12 13.07
C LEU A 76 33.60 -8.08 11.89
N GLY A 77 34.42 -7.66 10.92
CA GLY A 77 34.62 -8.41 9.69
C GLY A 77 33.50 -8.23 8.66
N ARG A 78 33.72 -8.76 7.45
CA ARG A 78 32.88 -8.48 6.28
C ARG A 78 31.45 -8.99 6.42
N ASN A 79 31.26 -10.19 6.97
CA ASN A 79 29.92 -10.77 7.16
C ASN A 79 29.11 -10.01 8.22
N GLY A 80 29.73 -9.66 9.34
CA GLY A 80 29.09 -8.88 10.40
C GLY A 80 28.64 -7.49 9.92
N GLN A 81 29.51 -6.80 9.16
CA GLN A 81 29.15 -5.52 8.54
C GLN A 81 28.04 -5.65 7.50
N ASN A 82 28.03 -6.72 6.70
CA ASN A 82 26.97 -6.97 5.73
C ASN A 82 25.61 -7.18 6.42
N ILE A 83 25.57 -7.93 7.52
CA ILE A 83 24.35 -8.12 8.32
C ILE A 83 23.85 -6.77 8.85
N LYS A 84 24.74 -5.95 9.44
CA LYS A 84 24.37 -4.62 9.97
C LYS A 84 23.75 -3.74 8.88
N LYS A 85 24.42 -3.62 7.72
CA LYS A 85 23.93 -2.84 6.58
C LYS A 85 22.59 -3.35 6.05
N HIS A 86 22.40 -4.66 6.02
CA HIS A 86 21.15 -5.26 5.57
C HIS A 86 19.98 -4.92 6.50
N VAL A 87 20.21 -4.94 7.82
CA VAL A 87 19.18 -4.54 8.80
C VAL A 87 18.91 -3.04 8.73
N GLU A 88 19.94 -2.20 8.64
CA GLU A 88 19.79 -0.75 8.45
C GLU A 88 18.96 -0.43 7.19
N PHE A 89 19.24 -1.13 6.09
CA PHE A 89 18.45 -1.01 4.86
C PHE A 89 16.99 -1.41 5.08
N LYS A 90 16.70 -2.52 5.77
CA LYS A 90 15.31 -2.92 6.06
C LYS A 90 14.56 -1.88 6.89
N ILE A 91 15.20 -1.36 7.94
CA ILE A 91 14.61 -0.31 8.78
C ILE A 91 14.25 0.90 7.91
N HIS A 92 15.19 1.36 7.08
CA HIS A 92 14.96 2.48 6.19
C HIS A 92 13.78 2.25 5.21
N GLN A 93 13.67 1.04 4.65
CA GLN A 93 12.55 0.69 3.78
C GLN A 93 11.20 0.72 4.52
N TYR A 94 11.17 0.30 5.78
CA TYR A 94 9.97 0.39 6.61
C TYR A 94 9.61 1.84 6.95
N GLU A 95 10.59 2.69 7.24
CA GLU A 95 10.36 4.12 7.47
C GLU A 95 9.73 4.81 6.25
N ILE A 96 10.26 4.53 5.04
CA ILE A 96 9.68 5.03 3.79
C ILE A 96 8.22 4.57 3.64
N ALA A 97 7.97 3.28 3.86
CA ALA A 97 6.62 2.71 3.75
C ALA A 97 5.65 3.28 4.81
N ILE A 98 6.12 3.57 6.03
CA ILE A 98 5.35 4.26 7.07
C ILE A 98 4.99 5.66 6.57
N ALA A 99 5.94 6.44 6.08
CA ALA A 99 5.69 7.79 5.58
C ALA A 99 4.66 7.80 4.45
N ASP A 100 4.75 6.84 3.52
CA ASP A 100 3.79 6.73 2.42
C ASP A 100 2.41 6.27 2.88
N ASN A 101 2.32 5.38 3.87
CA ASN A 101 1.05 5.01 4.48
C ASN A 101 0.41 6.20 5.21
N LEU A 102 1.19 7.00 5.93
CA LEU A 102 0.68 8.21 6.61
C LEU A 102 0.14 9.25 5.62
N LYS A 103 0.82 9.47 4.48
CA LYS A 103 0.27 10.34 3.41
C LYS A 103 -1.09 9.83 2.90
N LYS A 104 -1.27 8.51 2.79
CA LYS A 104 -2.55 7.90 2.39
C LYS A 104 -3.62 8.05 3.47
N VAL A 105 -3.24 7.96 4.75
CA VAL A 105 -4.16 8.26 5.87
C VAL A 105 -4.68 9.68 5.76
N GLU A 106 -3.80 10.67 5.60
CA GLU A 106 -4.18 12.09 5.45
C GLU A 106 -5.09 12.31 4.25
N TYR A 107 -4.73 11.72 3.10
CA TYR A 107 -5.55 11.78 1.89
C TYR A 107 -6.96 11.24 2.12
N HIS A 108 -7.09 10.04 2.68
CA HIS A 108 -8.39 9.43 2.91
C HIS A 108 -9.19 10.11 4.02
N GLN A 109 -8.55 10.64 5.06
CA GLN A 109 -9.23 11.47 6.06
C GLN A 109 -9.83 12.73 5.44
N LYS A 110 -9.09 13.40 4.54
CA LYS A 110 -9.60 14.56 3.81
C LYS A 110 -10.82 14.19 2.95
N MET A 111 -10.74 13.10 2.20
CA MET A 111 -11.86 12.65 1.36
C MET A 111 -13.08 12.25 2.20
N ALA A 112 -12.89 11.60 3.36
CA ALA A 112 -13.98 11.26 4.27
C ALA A 112 -14.69 12.51 4.83
N ALA A 113 -13.94 13.57 5.14
CA ALA A 113 -14.50 14.85 5.57
C ALA A 113 -15.30 15.55 4.44
N GLU A 114 -14.86 15.40 3.18
CA GLU A 114 -15.57 15.91 2.01
C GLU A 114 -16.85 15.12 1.68
N GLN A 115 -16.91 13.82 1.99
CA GLN A 115 -18.10 12.97 1.83
C GLN A 115 -19.20 13.28 2.86
N HIS A 116 -18.82 13.73 4.07
CA HIS A 116 -19.74 14.13 5.14
C HIS A 116 -19.52 15.59 5.54
N PRO A 117 -19.78 16.56 4.63
CA PRO A 117 -19.64 17.96 4.98
C PRO A 117 -20.70 18.28 6.05
N VAL A 118 -20.25 18.77 7.21
CA VAL A 118 -21.14 19.27 8.26
C VAL A 118 -22.02 20.36 7.65
N ARG A 119 -23.30 20.06 7.43
CA ARG A 119 -24.26 21.02 6.87
C ARG A 119 -24.44 22.14 7.90
N PRO A 120 -24.13 23.41 7.60
CA PRO A 120 -24.31 24.48 8.57
C PRO A 120 -25.80 24.61 8.91
N ALA A 121 -26.10 24.60 10.22
CA ALA A 121 -27.45 24.68 10.78
C ALA A 121 -28.21 25.99 10.45
N SER A 122 -27.59 26.92 9.74
CA SER A 122 -28.15 28.25 9.44
C SER A 122 -29.16 28.29 8.29
N VAL A 123 -29.28 27.25 7.45
CA VAL A 123 -30.19 27.28 6.28
C VAL A 123 -31.64 26.90 6.64
N ALA A 124 -31.91 26.45 7.87
CA ALA A 124 -33.27 26.05 8.28
C ALA A 124 -34.15 27.21 8.77
N SER A 125 -33.62 28.44 8.92
CA SER A 125 -34.35 29.55 9.56
C SER A 125 -35.14 30.47 8.62
N ASP A 126 -34.95 30.41 7.30
CA ASP A 126 -35.51 31.44 6.39
C ASP A 126 -36.80 31.02 5.66
N LYS A 127 -37.38 29.86 5.96
CA LYS A 127 -38.61 29.38 5.28
C LYS A 127 -39.89 29.42 6.12
N ALA A 128 -39.94 30.32 7.10
CA ALA A 128 -41.14 30.55 7.92
C ALA A 128 -41.48 32.05 8.07
N LYS A 129 -41.43 32.83 6.98
CA LYS A 129 -42.15 34.11 6.85
C LYS A 129 -42.07 34.66 5.43
N SER A 130 -43.06 34.35 4.60
CA SER A 130 -43.71 35.30 3.69
C SER A 130 -44.92 34.65 3.03
#